data_AF-A0A9X3EM67-F1
#
_entry.id   AF-A0A9X3EM67-F1
#
_cell.length_a   1.000
_cell.length_b   1.000
_cell.length_c   1.000
_cell.angle_alpha   90.00
_cell.angle_beta   90.00
_cell.angle_gamma   90.00
#
_symmetry.space_group_name_H-M   'P 1'
#
loop_
_entity.id
_entity.type
_entity.pdbx_description
1 polymer ?
#
loop_
_entity_poly.entity_id
_entity_poly.type
_entity_poly.pdbx_seq_one_letter_code
_entity_poly.pdbx_strand_id
1 'polypeptide(L)'
;MGNDSRTLSLNIMERDYRVNCPEGAEQKLRDAARFLDQKMSEIRDASAGSGKVPGIDRIAVIAALNISHQLLEVQALLHEQDAAIERLTLMLDETLQKTPSPDL
;
A
#
# COMPACT_ATOMS: atom_id res chain seq x y z
N MET A 1 17.40 -20.25 -18.41
CA MET A 1 17.22 -19.84 -17.01
C MET A 1 15.74 -20.02 -16.69
N GLY A 2 15.42 -21.06 -15.92
CA GLY A 2 14.04 -21.46 -15.66
C GLY A 2 13.38 -20.51 -14.67
N ASN A 3 12.15 -20.11 -14.98
CA ASN A 3 11.30 -19.36 -14.07
C ASN A 3 10.93 -20.29 -12.89
N ASP A 4 11.70 -20.27 -11.80
CA ASP A 4 11.37 -20.99 -10.57
C ASP A 4 10.29 -20.22 -9.79
N SER A 5 9.12 -20.03 -10.42
CA SER A 5 7.92 -19.54 -9.73
C SER A 5 7.42 -20.64 -8.79
N ARG A 6 7.75 -20.53 -7.50
CA ARG A 6 7.20 -21.40 -6.47
C ARG A 6 5.77 -20.99 -6.17
N THR A 7 4.90 -21.95 -5.87
CA THR A 7 3.55 -21.65 -5.40
C THR A 7 3.56 -21.51 -3.89
N LEU A 8 3.01 -20.41 -3.37
CA LEU A 8 2.84 -20.16 -1.95
C LEU A 8 1.38 -20.39 -1.55
N SER A 9 1.17 -21.15 -0.47
CA SER A 9 -0.16 -21.33 0.12
C SER A 9 -0.37 -20.31 1.24
N LEU A 10 -1.51 -19.61 1.19
CA LEU A 10 -1.90 -18.54 2.11
C LEU A 10 -3.31 -18.85 2.63
N ASN A 11 -3.55 -18.60 3.91
CA ASN A 11 -4.89 -18.69 4.48
C ASN A 11 -5.43 -17.28 4.73
N ILE A 12 -6.61 -16.99 4.19
CA ILE A 12 -7.28 -15.68 4.31
C ILE A 12 -8.76 -15.96 4.51
N MET A 13 -9.33 -15.49 5.61
CA MET A 13 -10.73 -15.70 5.99
C MET A 13 -11.11 -17.19 6.00
N GLU A 14 -10.24 -18.00 6.61
CA GLU A 14 -10.37 -19.46 6.71
C GLU A 14 -10.38 -20.19 5.35
N ARG A 15 -9.97 -19.50 4.27
CA ARG A 15 -9.87 -20.07 2.93
C ARG A 15 -8.42 -20.15 2.50
N ASP A 16 -8.06 -21.29 1.91
CA ASP A 16 -6.72 -21.52 1.37
C ASP A 16 -6.62 -21.02 -0.07
N TYR A 17 -5.61 -20.19 -0.33
CA TYR A 17 -5.27 -19.64 -1.63
C TYR A 17 -3.87 -20.08 -2.02
N ARG A 18 -3.69 -20.39 -3.31
CA ARG A 18 -2.38 -20.66 -3.90
C ARG A 18 -2.03 -19.52 -4.84
N VAL A 19 -0.92 -18.85 -4.57
CA VAL A 19 -0.44 -17.73 -5.38
C VAL A 19 0.96 -18.02 -5.92
N ASN A 20 1.29 -17.42 -7.06
CA ASN A 20 2.65 -17.42 -7.56
C ASN A 20 3.52 -16.58 -6.62
N CYS A 21 4.61 -17.17 -6.15
CA CYS A 21 5.59 -16.54 -5.29
C CYS A 21 6.93 -16.46 -6.01
N PRO A 22 7.30 -15.27 -6.51
CA PRO A 22 8.66 -15.00 -6.95
C PRO A 22 9.67 -15.25 -5.83
N GLU A 23 10.92 -15.51 -6.22
CA GLU A 23 12.01 -15.66 -5.25
C GLU A 23 12.15 -14.40 -4.37
N GLY A 24 12.31 -14.59 -3.06
CA GLY A 24 12.42 -13.51 -2.08
C GLY A 24 11.12 -12.74 -1.77
N ALA A 25 9.99 -13.06 -2.43
CA ALA A 25 8.71 -12.38 -2.20
C ALA A 25 7.84 -13.04 -1.11
N GLU A 26 8.19 -14.24 -0.64
CA GLU A 26 7.34 -15.04 0.24
C GLU A 26 6.87 -14.28 1.48
N GLN A 27 7.79 -13.67 2.23
CA GLN A 27 7.45 -12.94 3.45
C GLN A 27 6.51 -11.77 3.15
N LYS A 28 6.77 -11.00 2.09
CA LYS A 28 5.92 -9.87 1.68
C LYS A 28 4.51 -10.33 1.31
N LEU A 29 4.37 -11.46 0.62
CA LEU A 29 3.07 -12.04 0.28
C LEU A 29 2.33 -12.56 1.53
N ARG A 30 3.05 -13.16 2.49
CA ARG A 30 2.47 -13.55 3.78
C ARG A 30 1.99 -12.34 4.58
N ASP A 31 2.77 -11.26 4.59
CA ASP A 31 2.42 -10.02 5.28
C ASP A 31 1.18 -9.36 4.64
N ALA A 32 1.14 -9.30 3.30
CA ALA A 32 -0.02 -8.81 2.55
C ALA A 32 -1.27 -9.66 2.82
N ALA A 33 -1.15 -10.98 2.89
CA ALA A 33 -2.27 -11.87 3.22
C ALA A 33 -2.82 -11.62 4.63
N ARG A 34 -1.94 -11.47 5.64
CA ARG A 34 -2.36 -11.14 7.01
C ARG A 34 -3.04 -9.78 7.07
N PHE A 35 -2.52 -8.80 6.34
CA PHE A 35 -3.13 -7.47 6.29
C PHE A 35 -4.53 -7.51 5.63
N LEU A 36 -4.67 -8.24 4.52
CA LEU A 36 -5.96 -8.43 3.87
C LEU A 36 -6.96 -9.14 4.79
N ASP A 37 -6.53 -10.21 5.47
CA ASP A 37 -7.35 -10.96 6.44
C ASP A 37 -7.88 -10.06 7.56
N GLN A 38 -7.00 -9.24 8.14
CA GLN A 38 -7.36 -8.27 9.17
C GLN A 38 -8.40 -7.26 8.65
N LYS A 39 -8.20 -6.70 7.45
CA LYS A 39 -9.14 -5.75 6.84
C LYS A 39 -10.50 -6.38 6.55
N MET A 40 -10.52 -7.63 6.10
CA MET A 40 -11.76 -8.37 5.88
C MET A 40 -12.50 -8.67 7.20
N SER A 41 -11.77 -9.03 8.25
CA SER A 41 -12.32 -9.21 9.61
C SER A 41 -12.98 -7.93 10.13
N GLU A 42 -12.30 -6.79 10.03
CA GLU A 42 -12.83 -5.48 10.44
C GLU A 42 -14.15 -5.14 9.75
N ILE A 43 -14.23 -5.39 8.43
CA ILE A 43 -15.45 -5.12 7.65
C ILE A 43 -16.58 -6.08 8.06
N ARG A 44 -16.26 -7.37 8.26
CA ARG A 44 -17.24 -8.37 8.72
C ARG A 44 -17.83 -7.94 10.07
N ASP A 45 -16.98 -7.57 11.02
CA ASP A 45 -17.39 -7.26 12.38
C ASP A 45 -18.18 -5.94 12.44
N ALA A 46 -17.76 -4.92 11.68
CA ALA A 46 -18.51 -3.66 11.56
C ALA A 46 -19.92 -3.85 10.95
N SER A 47 -20.06 -4.81 10.04
CA SER A 47 -21.36 -5.11 9.39
C SER A 47 -22.31 -5.95 10.25
N ALA A 48 -21.80 -6.63 11.28
CA ALA A 48 -22.61 -7.49 12.15
C ALA A 48 -23.65 -6.71 12.96
N GLY A 49 -23.36 -5.44 13.31
CA GLY A 49 -24.30 -4.57 14.03
C GLY A 49 -25.55 -4.19 13.22
N SER A 50 -25.50 -4.30 11.88
CA SER A 50 -26.62 -3.98 10.98
C SER A 50 -27.60 -5.15 10.78
N GLY A 51 -27.36 -6.31 11.41
CA GLY A 51 -28.20 -7.51 11.30
C GLY A 51 -28.06 -8.28 9.98
N LYS A 52 -27.21 -7.83 9.05
CA LYS A 52 -26.95 -8.50 7.77
C LYS A 52 -25.45 -8.49 7.45
N VAL A 53 -24.78 -9.59 7.79
CA VAL A 53 -23.38 -9.81 7.42
C VAL A 53 -23.28 -10.07 5.91
N PRO A 54 -22.52 -9.27 5.15
CA PRO A 54 -22.26 -9.52 3.74
C PRO A 54 -21.51 -10.84 3.54
N GLY A 55 -21.72 -11.49 2.40
CA GLY A 55 -20.91 -12.66 2.02
C GLY A 55 -19.43 -12.31 1.86
N ILE A 56 -18.56 -13.31 2.04
CA ILE A 56 -17.10 -13.18 1.99
C ILE A 56 -16.62 -12.50 0.70
N ASP A 57 -17.21 -12.82 -0.46
CA ASP A 57 -16.82 -12.22 -1.73
C ASP A 57 -17.04 -10.69 -1.74
N ARG A 58 -18.15 -10.23 -1.16
CA ARG A 58 -18.44 -8.80 -1.03
C ARG A 58 -17.51 -8.12 -0.03
N ILE A 59 -17.19 -8.79 1.09
CA ILE A 59 -16.19 -8.32 2.05
C ILE A 59 -14.83 -8.17 1.37
N ALA A 60 -14.42 -9.13 0.54
CA ALA A 60 -13.16 -9.09 -0.18
C ALA A 60 -13.09 -7.90 -1.15
N VAL A 61 -14.16 -7.64 -1.90
CA VAL A 61 -14.24 -6.47 -2.80
C VAL A 61 -14.14 -5.16 -2.03
N ILE A 62 -14.85 -5.04 -0.90
CA ILE A 62 -14.79 -3.83 -0.06
C ILE A 62 -13.39 -3.65 0.52
N ALA A 63 -12.76 -4.72 1.02
CA ALA A 63 -11.40 -4.68 1.54
C ALA A 63 -10.40 -4.25 0.46
N ALA A 64 -10.47 -4.85 -0.73
CA ALA A 64 -9.62 -4.50 -1.86
C ALA A 64 -9.79 -3.03 -2.28
N LEU A 65 -11.03 -2.54 -2.32
CA LEU A 65 -11.33 -1.14 -2.65
C LEU A 65 -10.75 -0.18 -1.60
N ASN A 66 -10.92 -0.48 -0.31
CA ASN A 66 -10.40 0.34 0.78
C ASN A 66 -8.87 0.40 0.78
N ILE A 67 -8.21 -0.75 0.56
CA ILE A 67 -6.74 -0.83 0.46
C ILE A 67 -6.25 -0.06 -0.76
N SER A 68 -6.92 -0.19 -1.91
CA SER A 68 -6.56 0.54 -3.13
C SER A 68 -6.71 2.05 -2.94
N HIS A 69 -7.77 2.49 -2.27
CA HIS A 69 -7.97 3.90 -1.94
C HIS A 69 -6.84 4.45 -1.06
N GLN A 70 -6.47 3.76 0.02
CA GLN A 70 -5.36 4.16 0.89
C GLN A 70 -4.03 4.21 0.14
N LEU A 71 -3.78 3.25 -0.75
CA LEU A 71 -2.58 3.26 -1.59
C LEU A 71 -2.52 4.51 -2.49
N LEU A 72 -3.64 4.87 -3.11
CA LEU A 72 -3.72 6.06 -3.97
C LEU A 72 -3.58 7.36 -3.17
N GLU A 73 -4.12 7.43 -1.95
CA GLU A 73 -3.91 8.57 -1.05
C GLU A 73 -2.42 8.74 -0.67
N VAL A 74 -1.74 7.63 -0.32
CA VAL A 74 -0.31 7.66 -0.02
C VAL A 74 0.51 8.08 -1.23
N GLN A 75 0.18 7.58 -2.43
CA GLN A 75 0.86 7.99 -3.66
C GLN A 75 0.65 9.48 -3.96
N ALA A 76 -0.56 10.00 -3.78
CA ALA A 76 -0.84 11.42 -3.95
C ALA A 76 -0.03 12.29 -2.98
N LEU A 77 0.04 11.89 -1.71
CA LEU A 77 0.85 12.58 -0.70
C LEU A 77 2.34 12.57 -1.05
N LEU A 78 2.88 11.44 -1.51
CA LEU A 78 4.28 11.34 -1.93
C LEU A 78 4.57 12.27 -3.12
N HIS A 79 3.68 12.34 -4.11
CA HIS A 79 3.85 13.27 -5.23
C HIS A 79 3.81 14.74 -4.79
N GLU A 80 2.94 15.10 -3.84
CA GLU A 80 2.91 16.45 -3.27
C GLU A 80 4.22 16.77 -2.53
N GLN A 81 4.73 15.81 -1.77
CA GLN A 81 6.02 15.94 -1.08
C GLN A 81 7.19 16.11 -2.05
N ASP A 82 7.24 15.33 -3.14
CA ASP A 82 8.30 15.44 -4.15
C ASP A 82 8.27 16.82 -4.82
N ALA A 83 7.08 17.32 -5.18
CA ALA A 83 6.92 18.66 -5.74
C ALA A 83 7.32 19.77 -4.75
N ALA A 84 7.02 19.60 -3.46
CA ALA A 84 7.43 20.53 -2.41
C ALA A 84 8.96 20.56 -2.24
N ILE A 85 9.61 19.39 -2.26
CA ILE A 85 11.07 19.28 -2.20
C ILE A 85 11.70 20.00 -3.39
N GLU A 86 11.23 19.74 -4.61
CA GLU A 86 11.74 20.39 -5.82
C GLU A 86 11.61 21.92 -5.74
N ARG A 87 10.46 22.41 -5.27
CA ARG A 87 10.24 23.85 -5.07
C ARG A 87 11.22 24.45 -4.06
N LEU A 88 11.46 23.76 -2.94
CA LEU A 88 12.42 24.21 -1.93
C LEU A 88 13.85 24.24 -2.48
N THR A 89 14.25 23.24 -3.27
CA THR A 89 15.56 23.22 -3.93
C THR A 89 15.75 24.42 -4.85
N LEU A 90 14.74 24.75 -5.68
CA LEU A 90 14.79 25.93 -6.55
C LEU A 90 14.92 27.24 -5.76
N MET A 91 14.19 27.38 -4.65
CA MET A 91 14.28 28.56 -3.79
C MET A 91 15.65 28.70 -3.10
N LEU A 92 16.26 27.58 -2.72
CA LEU A 92 17.62 27.55 -2.17
C LEU A 92 18.64 28.04 -3.20
N ASP A 93 18.58 27.51 -4.41
CA ASP A 93 19.49 27.89 -5.49
C ASP A 93 19.37 29.39 -5.84
N GLU A 94 18.15 29.91 -5.90
CA GLU A 94 17.92 31.34 -6.14
C GLU A 94 18.51 32.20 -5.00
N THR A 95 18.34 31.78 -3.74
CA THR A 95 18.85 32.51 -2.58
C THR A 95 20.38 32.54 -2.55
N LEU A 96 21.03 31.40 -2.84
CA LEU A 96 22.49 31.28 -2.88
C LEU A 96 23.10 32.13 -4.00
N GLN A 97 22.44 32.23 -5.16
CA GLN A 97 22.89 33.09 -6.26
C GLN A 97 22.78 34.59 -5.93
N LYS A 98 21.92 34.95 -4.97
CA LYS A 98 21.62 36.35 -4.63
C LYS A 98 22.41 36.89 -3.45
N THR A 99 23.18 36.06 -2.73
CA THR A 99 24.15 36.53 -1.75
C THR A 99 25.37 37.10 -2.47
N PRO A 100 25.59 38.44 -2.47
CA PRO A 100 26.81 39.00 -3.01
C PRO A 100 28.00 38.47 -2.21
N SER A 101 29.08 38.12 -2.92
CA SER A 101 30.39 37.78 -2.36
C SER A 101 30.76 38.77 -1.25
N PRO A 102 31.27 38.33 -0.09
CA PRO A 102 31.82 39.27 0.88
C PRO A 102 32.99 40.00 0.20
N ASP A 103 32.83 41.31 -0.01
CA ASP A 103 33.89 42.19 -0.47
C ASP A 103 35.11 42.01 0.46
N LEU A 104 36.22 41.54 -0.11
CA LEU A 104 37.54 41.42 0.50
C LEU A 104 38.46 42.47 -0.12
#